data_AF-A0A8H3DWP0-F1
#
_entry.id   AF-A0A8H3DWP0-F1
#
_cell.length_a   1.000
_cell.length_b   1.000
_cell.length_c   1.000
_cell.angle_alpha   90.00
_cell.angle_beta   90.00
_cell.angle_gamma   90.00
#
_symmetry.space_group_name_H-M   'P 1'
#
loop_
_entity.id
_entity.type
_entity.pdbx_description
1 polymer ?
#
loop_
_entity_poly.entity_id
_entity_poly.type
_entity_poly.pdbx_seq_one_letter_code
_entity_poly.pdbx_strand_id
1 'polypeptide(L)'
;MNSLYTLGLRQTASINGDLEKLRSGDSSSLQGQISTSLAAFNRTIDDYETMAKKEIIKAKQEKAFMRVSKFRSDATELRAEFDRVKNQAANVKAKANRDDLLGDAPLASPSVSRQRFNTSNPVNAGGHSENPFAASAQPTYGLREDHALREHSFIDSTENQLDAFIAQGREVLDNLVDQRNMLKGTQRRLLDAANTLGLSRDVIGWIEKRTLTLDIIVDNSIEWMTKLPPGFTHEVKRHLTDDPPYDTRTQVPLLDLDNYCCGAHGLSILITTESNSEIHRVLFDTGPESKSITRNLAALRTPVESIERILLSHWHRDHSGGIIGALEQIALARAKKQAKSVHSSADYPAVVVDLHPDRPIARGIAPPPTGKVICRLPEDPTHSDILSAGGVVETHSEDHLVAGNSVWVSGEIPRVTSFETGLLGGVRWREFHSTSSEEIRGEWVPEEDIMDERYVAIDVLGKGLVILSACSHAGICNVIHSVIAAFPERPIHAIVGGLHLAGPELRDRVAPTVDFISERLIPAPSYVLPMHCTGFNAKVALAQALGDACVPAGTGMHIEFKGDNSQAEDRLMGARIHD
;
A
#
# COMPACT_ATOMS: atom_id res chain seq x y z
N MET A 1 2.43 32.85 3.95
CA MET A 1 1.92 32.65 2.57
C MET A 1 1.38 31.23 2.36
N ASN A 2 2.19 30.16 2.43
CA ASN A 2 1.72 28.78 2.19
C ASN A 2 0.51 28.38 3.05
N SER A 3 0.47 28.74 4.34
CA SER A 3 -0.67 28.51 5.24
C SER A 3 -2.01 29.05 4.70
N LEU A 4 -2.02 30.28 4.18
CA LEU A 4 -3.20 30.91 3.58
C LEU A 4 -3.58 30.26 2.24
N TYR A 5 -2.61 29.78 1.45
CA TYR A 5 -2.88 29.02 0.23
C TYR A 5 -3.57 27.68 0.54
N THR A 6 -3.05 26.92 1.52
CA THR A 6 -3.68 25.67 1.98
C THR A 6 -5.05 25.93 2.60
N LEU A 7 -5.24 27.04 3.34
CA LEU A 7 -6.55 27.43 3.85
C LEU A 7 -7.55 27.72 2.72
N GLY A 8 -7.14 28.44 1.68
CA GLY A 8 -7.98 28.71 0.50
C GLY A 8 -8.40 27.44 -0.24
N LEU A 9 -7.48 26.47 -0.41
CA LEU A 9 -7.80 25.16 -0.99
C LEU A 9 -8.82 24.38 -0.15
N ARG A 10 -8.65 24.34 1.18
CA ARG A 10 -9.64 23.69 2.08
C ARG A 10 -11.00 24.39 2.04
N GLN A 11 -11.03 25.72 2.00
CA GLN A 11 -12.27 26.49 1.90
C GLN A 11 -12.99 26.19 0.57
N THR A 12 -12.27 26.14 -0.54
CA THR A 12 -12.80 25.74 -1.86
C THR A 12 -13.41 24.33 -1.81
N ALA A 13 -12.69 23.35 -1.25
CA ALA A 13 -13.17 21.98 -1.12
C ALA A 13 -14.41 21.86 -0.20
N SER A 14 -14.43 22.60 0.93
CA SER A 14 -15.59 22.64 1.83
C SER A 14 -16.82 23.24 1.17
N ILE A 15 -16.67 24.36 0.45
CA ILE A 15 -17.79 25.02 -0.23
C ILE A 15 -18.37 24.11 -1.32
N ASN A 16 -17.53 23.42 -2.10
CA ASN A 16 -17.98 22.40 -3.06
C ASN A 16 -18.75 21.25 -2.38
N GLY A 17 -18.23 20.71 -1.28
CA GLY A 17 -18.90 19.65 -0.52
C GLY A 17 -20.25 20.06 0.06
N ASP A 18 -20.39 21.31 0.48
CA ASP A 18 -21.65 21.84 1.01
C ASP A 18 -22.64 22.23 -0.11
N LEU A 19 -22.15 22.68 -1.28
CA LEU A 19 -22.96 22.87 -2.49
C LEU A 19 -23.58 21.56 -2.99
N GLU A 20 -22.83 20.46 -2.97
CA GLU A 20 -23.34 19.14 -3.36
C GLU A 20 -24.44 18.65 -2.40
N LYS A 21 -24.29 18.84 -1.08
CA LYS A 21 -25.35 18.54 -0.09
C LYS A 21 -26.60 19.41 -0.30
N LEU A 22 -26.41 20.69 -0.64
CA LEU A 22 -27.52 21.58 -0.96
C LEU A 22 -28.24 21.10 -2.25
N ARG A 23 -27.51 20.51 -3.20
CA ARG A 23 -28.05 19.90 -4.43
C ARG A 23 -28.84 18.61 -4.15
N SER A 24 -28.43 17.79 -3.18
CA SER A 24 -29.17 16.60 -2.76
C SER A 24 -30.43 16.89 -1.92
N GLY A 25 -30.71 18.17 -1.62
CA GLY A 25 -31.96 18.62 -1.01
C GLY A 25 -31.92 18.89 0.49
N ASP A 26 -30.73 18.95 1.10
CA ASP A 26 -30.61 19.18 2.55
C ASP A 26 -30.96 20.62 3.00
N SER A 27 -31.32 20.68 4.28
CA SER A 27 -31.71 21.84 5.12
C SER A 27 -31.34 23.26 4.64
N SER A 28 -32.29 24.20 4.86
CA SER A 28 -32.08 25.65 4.73
C SER A 28 -30.95 26.22 5.59
N SER A 29 -30.47 25.50 6.62
CA SER A 29 -29.29 25.90 7.41
C SER A 29 -28.00 25.93 6.58
N LEU A 30 -27.88 25.07 5.57
CA LEU A 30 -26.70 25.00 4.69
C LEU A 30 -26.51 26.28 3.87
N GLN A 31 -27.61 26.95 3.48
CA GLN A 31 -27.52 28.20 2.73
C GLN A 31 -26.83 29.32 3.53
N GLY A 32 -27.08 29.39 4.84
CA GLY A 32 -26.39 30.34 5.73
C GLY A 32 -24.92 29.98 5.94
N GLN A 33 -24.61 28.69 6.04
CA GLN A 33 -23.24 28.19 6.18
C GLN A 33 -22.41 28.48 4.92
N ILE A 34 -22.89 28.13 3.74
CA ILE A 34 -22.21 28.39 2.45
C ILE A 34 -21.98 29.90 2.25
N SER A 35 -22.98 30.74 2.53
CA SER A 35 -22.82 32.20 2.45
C SER A 35 -21.75 32.75 3.42
N THR A 36 -21.57 32.11 4.58
CA THR A 36 -20.53 32.47 5.56
C THR A 36 -19.15 31.99 5.10
N SER A 37 -19.06 30.76 4.58
CA SER A 37 -17.84 30.19 4.03
C SER A 37 -17.33 30.97 2.81
N LEU A 38 -18.21 31.40 1.90
CA LEU A 38 -17.87 32.28 0.78
C LEU A 38 -17.33 33.65 1.25
N ALA A 39 -17.91 34.23 2.30
CA ALA A 39 -17.41 35.49 2.88
C ALA A 39 -16.03 35.30 3.56
N ALA A 40 -15.81 34.18 4.24
CA ALA A 40 -14.53 33.83 4.84
C ALA A 40 -13.45 33.56 3.78
N PHE A 41 -13.79 32.88 2.67
CA PHE A 41 -12.88 32.63 1.55
C PHE A 41 -12.42 33.92 0.88
N ASN A 42 -13.32 34.87 0.62
CA ASN A 42 -12.94 36.18 0.08
C ASN A 42 -11.93 36.93 0.99
N ARG A 43 -12.10 36.89 2.32
CA ARG A 43 -11.11 37.45 3.25
C ARG A 43 -9.75 36.74 3.15
N THR A 44 -9.75 35.41 3.06
CA THR A 44 -8.51 34.63 2.86
C THR A 44 -7.79 35.03 1.55
N ILE A 45 -8.54 35.35 0.49
CA ILE A 45 -7.98 35.84 -0.78
C ILE A 45 -7.33 37.22 -0.60
N ASP A 46 -8.01 38.15 0.07
CA ASP A 46 -7.48 39.50 0.34
C ASP A 46 -6.23 39.48 1.23
N ASP A 47 -6.20 38.60 2.25
CA ASP A 47 -5.04 38.37 3.10
C ASP A 47 -3.88 37.73 2.30
N TYR A 48 -4.19 36.78 1.41
CA TYR A 48 -3.19 36.14 0.54
C TYR A 48 -2.60 37.12 -0.47
N GLU A 49 -3.41 38.00 -1.06
CA GLU A 49 -2.96 39.08 -1.95
C GLU A 49 -2.11 40.11 -1.21
N THR A 50 -2.48 40.45 0.03
CA THR A 50 -1.69 41.35 0.89
C THR A 50 -0.33 40.75 1.25
N MET A 51 -0.24 39.42 1.39
CA MET A 51 1.04 38.70 1.53
C MET A 51 1.82 38.64 0.20
N ALA A 52 1.17 38.43 -0.94
CA ALA A 52 1.80 38.41 -2.26
C ALA A 52 2.48 39.75 -2.60
N LYS A 53 1.83 40.88 -2.27
CA LYS A 53 2.39 42.23 -2.41
C LYS A 53 3.63 42.50 -1.55
N LYS A 54 3.84 41.72 -0.47
CA LYS A 54 4.98 41.85 0.46
C LYS A 54 6.13 40.86 0.17
N GLU A 55 5.97 39.98 -0.82
CA GLU A 55 7.02 39.02 -1.22
C GLU A 55 8.16 39.75 -1.96
N ILE A 56 9.40 39.41 -1.59
CA ILE A 56 10.61 40.06 -2.09
C ILE A 56 11.15 39.30 -3.32
N ILE A 57 10.96 37.98 -3.36
CA ILE A 57 11.46 37.13 -4.45
C ILE A 57 10.49 37.21 -5.63
N LYS A 58 10.86 37.95 -6.68
CA LYS A 58 10.03 38.22 -7.86
C LYS A 58 9.34 36.98 -8.45
N ALA A 59 10.05 35.87 -8.63
CA ALA A 59 9.47 34.62 -9.14
C ALA A 59 8.42 33.99 -8.20
N LYS A 60 8.57 34.14 -6.87
CA LYS A 60 7.56 33.71 -5.89
C LYS A 60 6.36 34.66 -5.87
N GLN A 61 6.59 35.97 -6.01
CA GLN A 61 5.56 36.98 -6.11
C GLN A 61 4.68 36.78 -7.35
N GLU A 62 5.26 36.53 -8.53
CA GLU A 62 4.53 36.21 -9.76
C GLU A 62 3.67 34.94 -9.60
N LYS A 63 4.24 33.86 -9.02
CA LYS A 63 3.48 32.63 -8.70
C LYS A 63 2.37 32.86 -7.67
N ALA A 64 2.55 33.78 -6.72
CA ALA A 64 1.53 34.15 -5.75
C ALA A 64 0.39 34.95 -6.40
N PHE A 65 0.68 35.90 -7.31
CA PHE A 65 -0.35 36.63 -8.05
C PHE A 65 -1.18 35.72 -8.98
N MET A 66 -0.56 34.73 -9.65
CA MET A 66 -1.31 33.73 -10.40
C MET A 66 -2.29 32.95 -9.51
N ARG A 67 -1.89 32.59 -8.28
CA ARG A 67 -2.75 31.93 -7.30
C ARG A 67 -3.89 32.82 -6.79
N VAL A 68 -3.64 34.12 -6.55
CA VAL A 68 -4.71 35.10 -6.26
C VAL A 68 -5.72 35.16 -7.40
N SER A 69 -5.24 35.24 -8.65
CA SER A 69 -6.10 35.29 -9.83
C SER A 69 -6.96 34.04 -9.97
N LYS A 70 -6.39 32.85 -9.70
CA LYS A 70 -7.16 31.60 -9.68
C LYS A 70 -8.24 31.63 -8.60
N PHE A 71 -7.89 31.90 -7.34
CA PHE A 71 -8.89 31.93 -6.26
C PHE A 71 -9.99 32.97 -6.47
N ARG A 72 -9.71 34.12 -7.12
CA ARG A 72 -10.76 35.09 -7.51
C ARG A 72 -11.71 34.54 -8.58
N SER A 73 -11.20 33.74 -9.52
CA SER A 73 -12.02 33.00 -10.48
C SER A 73 -12.90 31.96 -9.76
N ASP A 74 -12.27 31.11 -8.95
CA ASP A 74 -12.94 30.06 -8.17
C ASP A 74 -14.05 30.68 -7.28
N ALA A 75 -13.77 31.76 -6.56
CA ALA A 75 -14.76 32.47 -5.72
C ALA A 75 -15.94 33.06 -6.51
N THR A 76 -15.74 33.41 -7.78
CA THR A 76 -16.79 33.92 -8.67
C THR A 76 -17.67 32.77 -9.17
N GLU A 77 -17.05 31.66 -9.55
CA GLU A 77 -17.73 30.44 -10.01
C GLU A 77 -18.58 29.80 -8.90
N LEU A 78 -17.99 29.56 -7.72
CA LEU A 78 -18.70 29.03 -6.55
C LEU A 78 -19.90 29.89 -6.13
N ARG A 79 -19.79 31.21 -6.30
CA ARG A 79 -20.89 32.13 -6.00
C ARG A 79 -22.02 32.04 -7.04
N ALA A 80 -21.67 31.97 -8.33
CA ALA A 80 -22.65 31.77 -9.40
C ALA A 80 -23.37 30.41 -9.29
N GLU A 81 -22.67 29.36 -8.88
CA GLU A 81 -23.25 28.05 -8.60
C GLU A 81 -24.18 28.08 -7.38
N PHE A 82 -23.75 28.71 -6.27
CA PHE A 82 -24.59 28.88 -5.09
C PHE A 82 -25.91 29.59 -5.41
N ASP A 83 -25.85 30.70 -6.16
CA ASP A 83 -27.05 31.44 -6.57
C ASP A 83 -27.94 30.60 -7.52
N ARG A 84 -27.36 29.78 -8.41
CA ARG A 84 -28.12 28.84 -9.26
C ARG A 84 -28.85 27.78 -8.42
N VAL A 85 -28.16 27.08 -7.52
CA VAL A 85 -28.75 26.01 -6.68
C VAL A 85 -29.83 26.58 -5.76
N LYS A 86 -29.57 27.75 -5.15
CA LYS A 86 -30.53 28.47 -4.32
C LYS A 86 -31.83 28.84 -5.07
N ASN A 87 -31.70 29.36 -6.29
CA ASN A 87 -32.86 29.69 -7.13
C ASN A 87 -33.63 28.44 -7.58
N GLN A 88 -32.94 27.34 -7.87
CA GLN A 88 -33.58 26.05 -8.18
C GLN A 88 -34.39 25.52 -7.00
N ALA A 89 -33.82 25.53 -5.78
CA ALA A 89 -34.53 25.13 -4.56
C ALA A 89 -35.76 26.00 -4.27
N ALA A 90 -35.66 27.33 -4.49
CA ALA A 90 -36.79 28.24 -4.37
C ALA A 90 -37.91 27.93 -5.37
N ASN A 91 -37.57 27.64 -6.63
CA ASN A 91 -38.54 27.30 -7.68
C ASN A 91 -39.23 25.95 -7.42
N VAL A 92 -38.51 24.94 -6.93
CA VAL A 92 -39.10 23.65 -6.54
C VAL A 92 -40.12 23.84 -5.40
N LYS A 93 -39.77 24.64 -4.38
CA LYS A 93 -40.69 24.94 -3.26
C LYS A 93 -41.91 25.76 -3.70
N ALA A 94 -41.72 26.72 -4.61
CA ALA A 94 -42.82 27.50 -5.18
C ALA A 94 -43.77 26.64 -6.04
N LYS A 95 -43.23 25.63 -6.75
CA LYS A 95 -44.03 24.66 -7.50
C LYS A 95 -44.82 23.73 -6.56
N ALA A 96 -44.16 23.15 -5.55
CA ALA A 96 -44.82 22.29 -4.56
C ALA A 96 -46.00 23.00 -3.87
N ASN A 97 -45.79 24.24 -3.39
CA ASN A 97 -46.85 25.04 -2.78
C ASN A 97 -48.01 25.40 -3.75
N ARG A 98 -47.77 25.37 -5.07
CA ARG A 98 -48.79 25.63 -6.10
C ARG A 98 -49.57 24.36 -6.44
N ASP A 99 -48.91 23.22 -6.49
CA ASP A 99 -49.53 21.92 -6.75
C ASP A 99 -50.42 21.50 -5.55
N ASP A 100 -49.98 21.78 -4.32
CA ASP A 100 -50.74 21.56 -3.07
C ASP A 100 -52.01 22.44 -2.97
N LEU A 101 -52.01 23.62 -3.63
CA LEU A 101 -53.16 24.53 -3.68
C LEU A 101 -54.23 24.12 -4.73
N LEU A 102 -53.96 23.10 -5.56
CA LEU A 102 -54.80 22.70 -6.69
C LEU A 102 -55.42 21.30 -6.51
N GLY A 103 -55.14 20.60 -5.40
CA GLY A 103 -55.51 19.20 -5.19
C GLY A 103 -56.56 18.95 -4.12
N ASP A 104 -57.84 19.33 -4.35
CA ASP A 104 -58.95 18.77 -3.56
C ASP A 104 -60.25 18.60 -4.37
N ALA A 105 -60.65 17.34 -4.60
CA ALA A 105 -62.01 16.89 -4.95
C ALA A 105 -62.07 15.35 -5.07
N PRO A 106 -62.74 14.61 -4.16
CA PRO A 106 -62.86 13.14 -4.24
C PRO A 106 -64.22 12.66 -4.80
N LEU A 107 -64.22 11.62 -5.63
CA LEU A 107 -65.45 10.89 -6.03
C LEU A 107 -65.28 9.36 -6.06
N ALA A 108 -65.88 8.72 -5.05
CA ALA A 108 -66.54 7.41 -4.95
C ALA A 108 -66.13 6.20 -5.85
N SER A 109 -65.90 5.04 -5.19
CA SER A 109 -66.03 3.69 -5.79
C SER A 109 -67.42 3.08 -5.58
N PRO A 110 -67.86 2.20 -6.51
CA PRO A 110 -68.29 0.82 -6.16
C PRO A 110 -68.00 -0.26 -7.25
N SER A 111 -68.07 -1.59 -7.04
CA SER A 111 -67.90 -2.45 -5.84
C SER A 111 -67.94 -3.98 -6.21
N VAL A 112 -67.66 -4.88 -5.25
CA VAL A 112 -68.25 -6.25 -5.10
C VAL A 112 -67.89 -7.42 -6.08
N SER A 113 -66.90 -8.23 -5.64
CA SER A 113 -67.00 -9.69 -5.34
C SER A 113 -66.78 -10.86 -6.35
N ARG A 114 -66.16 -11.93 -5.80
CA ARG A 114 -66.33 -13.41 -6.00
C ARG A 114 -65.86 -14.18 -7.27
N GLN A 115 -64.81 -14.99 -7.04
CA GLN A 115 -64.72 -16.47 -7.18
C GLN A 115 -65.01 -17.23 -8.52
N ARG A 116 -64.04 -18.13 -8.80
CA ARG A 116 -64.11 -19.53 -9.34
C ARG A 116 -63.94 -19.83 -10.84
N PHE A 117 -63.12 -20.88 -11.06
CA PHE A 117 -62.89 -21.74 -12.23
C PHE A 117 -64.14 -22.13 -13.06
N ASN A 118 -64.01 -22.29 -14.39
CA ASN A 118 -63.80 -23.60 -15.05
C ASN A 118 -63.40 -23.52 -16.55
N THR A 119 -63.15 -24.67 -17.19
CA THR A 119 -62.59 -24.92 -18.54
C THR A 119 -63.60 -24.93 -19.72
N SER A 120 -63.11 -24.85 -20.98
CA SER A 120 -63.68 -25.57 -22.16
C SER A 120 -62.92 -25.35 -23.51
N ASN A 121 -63.09 -26.29 -24.45
CA ASN A 121 -62.48 -26.38 -25.80
C ASN A 121 -63.10 -25.43 -26.85
N PRO A 122 -62.41 -25.19 -28.00
CA PRO A 122 -63.02 -24.75 -29.26
C PRO A 122 -63.43 -25.93 -30.18
N VAL A 123 -64.37 -25.71 -31.11
CA VAL A 123 -64.86 -26.71 -32.09
C VAL A 123 -65.14 -26.08 -33.47
N ASN A 124 -64.74 -26.80 -34.53
CA ASN A 124 -65.14 -26.76 -35.96
C ASN A 124 -65.00 -25.49 -36.82
N ALA A 125 -64.41 -25.71 -38.00
CA ALA A 125 -65.14 -25.65 -39.28
C ALA A 125 -64.65 -26.81 -40.19
N GLY A 126 -65.50 -27.36 -41.06
CA GLY A 126 -65.17 -28.54 -41.89
C GLY A 126 -65.60 -28.40 -43.35
N GLY A 127 -65.26 -29.40 -44.16
CA GLY A 127 -65.68 -29.51 -45.57
C GLY A 127 -65.22 -30.83 -46.20
N HIS A 128 -66.16 -31.60 -46.75
CA HIS A 128 -65.92 -32.84 -47.49
C HIS A 128 -66.51 -32.74 -48.90
N SER A 129 -65.85 -33.37 -49.88
CA SER A 129 -66.47 -33.85 -51.12
C SER A 129 -65.72 -35.07 -51.66
N GLU A 130 -66.44 -36.10 -52.09
CA GLU A 130 -65.92 -37.42 -52.46
C GLU A 130 -65.65 -37.55 -53.97
N ASN A 131 -64.75 -38.47 -54.37
CA ASN A 131 -64.90 -39.23 -55.63
C ASN A 131 -64.04 -40.53 -55.63
N PRO A 132 -64.62 -41.74 -55.68
CA PRO A 132 -63.88 -43.00 -55.53
C PRO A 132 -63.78 -43.89 -56.79
N PHE A 133 -63.53 -43.34 -57.98
CA PHE A 133 -63.22 -44.14 -59.19
C PHE A 133 -62.11 -43.55 -60.07
N ALA A 134 -60.89 -44.02 -59.89
CA ALA A 134 -59.82 -43.99 -60.90
C ALA A 134 -58.90 -45.19 -60.70
N ALA A 135 -58.74 -46.01 -61.74
CA ALA A 135 -57.91 -47.22 -61.70
C ALA A 135 -56.56 -47.02 -62.43
N SER A 136 -55.65 -47.98 -62.24
CA SER A 136 -54.35 -48.14 -62.91
C SER A 136 -53.29 -47.05 -62.68
N ALA A 137 -52.31 -47.34 -61.83
CA ALA A 137 -50.99 -47.83 -62.27
C ALA A 137 -50.05 -47.94 -61.06
N GLN A 138 -49.40 -49.09 -60.87
CA GLN A 138 -48.17 -49.13 -60.07
C GLN A 138 -46.96 -48.92 -60.98
N PRO A 139 -46.07 -47.98 -60.66
CA PRO A 139 -44.67 -48.06 -61.02
C PRO A 139 -43.86 -48.52 -59.80
N THR A 140 -43.16 -49.63 -59.94
CA THR A 140 -42.20 -50.13 -58.95
C THR A 140 -40.91 -49.28 -58.93
N TYR A 141 -41.03 -48.02 -58.47
CA TYR A 141 -39.92 -47.07 -58.35
C TYR A 141 -39.75 -46.45 -56.95
N GLY A 142 -40.76 -46.56 -56.06
CA GLY A 142 -40.72 -45.95 -54.72
C GLY A 142 -39.63 -46.48 -53.77
N LEU A 143 -39.11 -47.70 -53.96
CA LEU A 143 -38.19 -48.33 -52.99
C LEU A 143 -36.85 -47.61 -52.80
N ARG A 144 -36.39 -46.80 -53.78
CA ARG A 144 -35.16 -45.97 -53.62
C ARG A 144 -35.47 -44.57 -53.12
N GLU A 145 -36.55 -43.94 -53.60
CA GLU A 145 -36.95 -42.61 -53.12
C GLU A 145 -37.43 -42.66 -51.66
N ASP A 146 -38.24 -43.64 -51.28
CA ASP A 146 -38.64 -43.85 -49.87
C ASP A 146 -37.46 -44.23 -48.96
N HIS A 147 -36.35 -44.74 -49.50
CA HIS A 147 -35.12 -44.99 -48.72
C HIS A 147 -34.35 -43.68 -48.54
N ALA A 148 -34.09 -42.95 -49.63
CA ALA A 148 -33.40 -41.66 -49.61
C ALA A 148 -34.14 -40.62 -48.76
N LEU A 149 -35.48 -40.56 -48.82
CA LEU A 149 -36.30 -39.67 -47.98
C LEU A 149 -36.23 -40.06 -46.49
N ARG A 150 -36.12 -41.35 -46.17
CA ARG A 150 -35.92 -41.81 -44.78
C ARG A 150 -34.51 -41.55 -44.28
N GLU A 151 -33.48 -41.73 -45.12
CA GLU A 151 -32.10 -41.37 -44.78
C GLU A 151 -31.95 -39.86 -44.57
N HIS A 152 -32.56 -39.03 -45.44
CA HIS A 152 -32.57 -37.58 -45.28
C HIS A 152 -33.29 -37.18 -43.99
N SER A 153 -34.50 -37.68 -43.75
CA SER A 153 -35.25 -37.42 -42.51
C SER A 153 -34.50 -37.88 -41.25
N PHE A 154 -33.76 -38.99 -41.34
CA PHE A 154 -32.92 -39.50 -40.26
C PHE A 154 -31.72 -38.58 -40.00
N ILE A 155 -31.03 -38.13 -41.05
CA ILE A 155 -29.92 -37.17 -40.96
C ILE A 155 -30.41 -35.86 -40.35
N ASP A 156 -31.49 -35.27 -40.88
CA ASP A 156 -32.09 -34.03 -40.35
C ASP A 156 -32.45 -34.20 -38.86
N SER A 157 -33.07 -35.32 -38.48
CA SER A 157 -33.42 -35.58 -37.08
C SER A 157 -32.21 -35.76 -36.17
N THR A 158 -31.10 -36.27 -36.71
CA THR A 158 -29.84 -36.46 -35.99
C THR A 158 -29.10 -35.12 -35.83
N GLU A 159 -29.08 -34.28 -36.86
CA GLU A 159 -28.48 -32.95 -36.83
C GLU A 159 -29.19 -32.06 -35.80
N ASN A 160 -30.53 -32.03 -35.80
CA ASN A 160 -31.32 -31.34 -34.79
C ASN A 160 -31.08 -31.86 -33.35
N GLN A 161 -30.82 -33.16 -33.17
CA GLN A 161 -30.46 -33.72 -31.86
C GLN A 161 -29.04 -33.35 -31.43
N LEU A 162 -28.07 -33.32 -32.36
CA LEU A 162 -26.70 -32.88 -32.08
C LEU A 162 -26.65 -31.40 -31.68
N ASP A 163 -27.39 -30.53 -32.38
CA ASP A 163 -27.51 -29.11 -32.02
C ASP A 163 -28.15 -28.93 -30.64
N ALA A 164 -29.17 -29.73 -30.30
CA ALA A 164 -29.75 -29.72 -28.95
C ALA A 164 -28.72 -30.14 -27.87
N PHE A 165 -27.89 -31.15 -28.13
CA PHE A 165 -26.81 -31.53 -27.21
C PHE A 165 -25.71 -30.47 -27.11
N ILE A 166 -25.37 -29.77 -28.20
CA ILE A 166 -24.39 -28.67 -28.19
C ILE A 166 -24.94 -27.48 -27.37
N ALA A 167 -26.21 -27.12 -27.56
CA ALA A 167 -26.87 -26.08 -26.79
C ALA A 167 -26.90 -26.42 -25.28
N GLN A 168 -27.27 -27.66 -24.93
CA GLN A 168 -27.25 -28.14 -23.55
C GLN A 168 -25.83 -28.16 -22.96
N GLY A 169 -24.83 -28.59 -23.75
CA GLY A 169 -23.42 -28.57 -23.33
C GLY A 169 -22.91 -27.16 -23.05
N ARG A 170 -23.32 -26.17 -23.86
CA ARG A 170 -23.01 -24.75 -23.63
C ARG A 170 -23.66 -24.22 -22.35
N GLU A 171 -24.94 -24.52 -22.13
CA GLU A 171 -25.65 -24.12 -20.90
C GLU A 171 -24.98 -24.69 -19.64
N VAL A 172 -24.52 -25.95 -19.68
CA VAL A 172 -23.75 -26.55 -18.58
C VAL A 172 -22.41 -25.85 -18.36
N LEU A 173 -21.69 -25.49 -19.42
CA LEU A 173 -20.42 -24.76 -19.31
C LEU A 173 -20.60 -23.34 -18.76
N ASP A 174 -21.61 -22.61 -19.21
CA ASP A 174 -21.93 -21.26 -18.71
C ASP A 174 -22.31 -21.33 -17.21
N ASN A 175 -23.12 -22.31 -16.79
CA ASN A 175 -23.41 -22.56 -15.38
C ASN A 175 -22.15 -22.89 -14.55
N LEU A 176 -21.20 -23.66 -15.09
CA LEU A 176 -19.94 -23.97 -14.39
C LEU A 176 -19.03 -22.72 -14.26
N VAL A 177 -19.03 -21.84 -15.26
CA VAL A 177 -18.32 -20.55 -15.20
C VAL A 177 -18.92 -19.65 -14.12
N ASP A 178 -20.25 -19.57 -14.04
CA ASP A 178 -20.96 -18.79 -13.01
C ASP A 178 -20.75 -19.36 -11.61
N GLN A 179 -20.80 -20.69 -11.44
CA GLN A 179 -20.44 -21.34 -10.18
C GLN A 179 -19.00 -21.05 -9.78
N ARG A 180 -18.03 -21.09 -10.71
CA ARG A 180 -16.63 -20.74 -10.43
C ARG A 180 -16.49 -19.28 -10.01
N ASN A 181 -17.22 -18.37 -10.65
CA ASN A 181 -17.19 -16.93 -10.30
C ASN A 181 -17.85 -16.68 -8.93
N MET A 182 -18.93 -17.39 -8.60
CA MET A 182 -19.58 -17.34 -7.29
C MET A 182 -18.71 -17.94 -6.18
N LEU A 183 -17.97 -19.03 -6.46
CA LEU A 183 -16.96 -19.59 -5.55
C LEU A 183 -15.80 -18.62 -5.32
N LYS A 184 -15.29 -17.94 -6.36
CA LYS A 184 -14.28 -16.87 -6.19
C LYS A 184 -14.81 -15.70 -5.35
N GLY A 185 -16.05 -15.28 -5.56
CA GLY A 185 -16.71 -14.26 -4.72
C GLY A 185 -16.88 -14.71 -3.27
N THR A 186 -17.15 -16.00 -3.04
CA THR A 186 -17.28 -16.60 -1.71
C THR A 186 -15.92 -16.73 -1.02
N GLN A 187 -14.88 -17.14 -1.75
CA GLN A 187 -13.49 -17.15 -1.27
C GLN A 187 -13.04 -15.74 -0.88
N ARG A 188 -13.32 -14.73 -1.71
CA ARG A 188 -13.05 -13.32 -1.39
C ARG A 188 -13.77 -12.88 -0.11
N ARG A 189 -15.07 -13.17 0.02
CA ARG A 189 -15.83 -12.88 1.25
C ARG A 189 -15.33 -13.64 2.48
N LEU A 190 -14.82 -14.86 2.32
CA LEU A 190 -14.20 -15.63 3.40
C LEU A 190 -12.84 -15.05 3.81
N LEU A 191 -12.04 -14.56 2.86
CA LEU A 191 -10.80 -13.82 3.14
C LEU A 191 -11.11 -12.47 3.79
N ASP A 192 -12.06 -11.70 3.25
CA ASP A 192 -12.51 -10.43 3.83
C ASP A 192 -13.05 -10.65 5.26
N ALA A 193 -13.80 -11.74 5.50
CA ALA A 193 -14.30 -12.10 6.83
C ALA A 193 -13.21 -12.63 7.76
N ALA A 194 -12.23 -13.41 7.27
CA ALA A 194 -11.10 -13.88 8.07
C ALA A 194 -10.18 -12.72 8.47
N ASN A 195 -9.88 -11.83 7.53
CA ASN A 195 -9.18 -10.56 7.77
C ASN A 195 -9.97 -9.72 8.78
N THR A 196 -11.29 -9.55 8.58
CA THR A 196 -12.13 -8.80 9.53
C THR A 196 -12.17 -9.46 10.91
N LEU A 197 -12.17 -10.80 11.03
CA LEU A 197 -12.27 -11.50 12.32
C LEU A 197 -10.93 -11.60 13.07
N GLY A 198 -9.80 -11.66 12.35
CA GLY A 198 -8.46 -11.50 12.93
C GLY A 198 -8.22 -10.05 13.35
N LEU A 199 -8.34 -9.11 12.40
CA LEU A 199 -8.16 -7.69 12.65
C LEU A 199 -9.15 -7.15 13.71
N SER A 200 -10.41 -7.59 13.76
CA SER A 200 -11.38 -7.05 14.74
C SER A 200 -11.06 -7.37 16.20
N ARG A 201 -10.14 -8.30 16.53
CA ARG A 201 -9.68 -8.49 17.91
C ARG A 201 -8.32 -7.83 18.15
N ASP A 202 -7.40 -7.91 17.19
CA ASP A 202 -6.06 -7.33 17.34
C ASP A 202 -6.03 -5.80 17.13
N VAL A 203 -6.89 -5.24 16.27
CA VAL A 203 -7.10 -3.79 16.09
C VAL A 203 -7.89 -3.17 17.25
N ILE A 204 -8.45 -3.97 18.18
CA ILE A 204 -9.11 -3.44 19.41
C ILE A 204 -8.12 -3.39 20.60
N GLY A 205 -6.83 -3.67 20.38
CA GLY A 205 -5.73 -3.47 21.33
C GLY A 205 -5.18 -2.03 21.40
N TRP A 206 -6.00 -1.00 21.18
CA TRP A 206 -5.57 0.41 21.18
C TRP A 206 -5.48 0.97 22.60
N ILE A 207 -4.43 0.59 23.32
CA ILE A 207 -4.18 1.11 24.67
C ILE A 207 -3.03 2.13 24.62
N GLU A 208 -3.43 3.37 24.87
CA GLU A 208 -2.69 4.57 25.27
C GLU A 208 -1.14 4.59 25.11
N LYS A 209 -0.66 5.55 24.30
CA LYS A 209 0.75 6.01 24.20
C LYS A 209 1.74 5.08 23.47
N ARG A 210 1.42 4.64 22.26
CA ARG A 210 2.42 4.01 21.37
C ARG A 210 3.53 4.99 20.97
N THR A 211 4.77 4.70 21.36
CA THR A 211 5.97 5.40 20.85
C THR A 211 6.70 4.48 19.88
N LEU A 212 7.06 5.00 18.71
CA LEU A 212 7.93 4.32 17.75
C LEU A 212 9.27 5.05 17.67
N THR A 213 10.35 4.31 17.89
CA THR A 213 11.72 4.80 17.75
C THR A 213 12.45 3.99 16.69
N LEU A 214 13.14 4.67 15.78
CA LEU A 214 14.01 4.08 14.75
C LEU A 214 15.44 4.55 14.95
N ASP A 215 16.38 3.63 15.18
CA ASP A 215 17.82 3.90 15.11
C ASP A 215 18.36 3.33 13.78
N ILE A 216 18.96 4.17 12.93
CA ILE A 216 19.56 3.73 11.67
C ILE A 216 20.94 3.12 11.95
N ILE A 217 21.03 1.79 11.92
CA ILE A 217 22.24 1.03 12.26
C ILE A 217 23.17 0.90 11.06
N VAL A 218 22.64 0.75 9.85
CA VAL A 218 23.43 0.72 8.60
C VAL A 218 22.67 1.47 7.51
N ASP A 219 23.37 2.37 6.82
CA ASP A 219 23.01 2.96 5.53
C ASP A 219 24.28 3.23 4.71
N ASN A 220 24.10 3.48 3.41
CA ASN A 220 25.15 3.90 2.48
C ASN A 220 25.89 5.19 2.89
N SER A 221 25.34 6.03 3.77
CA SER A 221 25.86 7.37 4.08
C SER A 221 25.69 7.76 5.55
N ILE A 222 26.49 8.73 6.00
CA ILE A 222 26.36 9.41 7.30
C ILE A 222 25.90 10.84 7.02
N GLU A 223 25.00 11.38 7.84
CA GLU A 223 24.47 12.73 7.70
C GLU A 223 24.45 13.42 9.08
N TRP A 224 25.20 14.52 9.24
CA TRP A 224 25.31 15.29 10.50
C TRP A 224 25.00 16.78 10.35
N MET A 225 24.87 17.28 9.11
CA MET A 225 24.88 18.72 8.78
C MET A 225 23.48 19.27 8.46
N THR A 226 22.54 18.37 8.16
CA THR A 226 21.16 18.68 7.81
C THR A 226 20.38 19.17 9.03
N LYS A 227 19.52 20.17 8.83
CA LYS A 227 18.55 20.62 9.84
C LYS A 227 17.45 19.57 9.98
N LEU A 228 17.38 18.92 11.14
CA LEU A 228 16.40 17.88 11.42
C LEU A 228 15.04 18.44 11.91
N PRO A 229 13.92 17.73 11.63
CA PRO A 229 12.62 18.03 12.23
C PRO A 229 12.53 17.57 13.69
N PRO A 230 11.48 17.97 14.45
CA PRO A 230 11.29 17.55 15.84
C PRO A 230 11.17 16.02 15.98
N GLY A 231 11.85 15.46 16.98
CA GLY A 231 11.93 14.01 17.20
C GLY A 231 13.12 13.32 16.51
N PHE A 232 13.84 14.02 15.62
CA PHE A 232 14.98 13.47 14.90
C PHE A 232 16.29 14.01 15.48
N THR A 233 17.31 13.15 15.62
CA THR A 233 18.59 13.47 16.26
C THR A 233 19.76 12.84 15.51
N HIS A 234 20.80 13.65 15.26
CA HIS A 234 22.10 13.19 14.74
C HIS A 234 22.92 12.46 15.81
N GLU A 235 23.68 11.47 15.38
CA GLU A 235 24.64 10.71 16.18
C GLU A 235 25.54 11.61 17.07
N VAL A 236 26.10 12.68 16.49
CA VAL A 236 26.98 13.64 17.21
C VAL A 236 26.35 14.16 18.49
N LYS A 237 25.04 14.42 18.50
CA LYS A 237 24.36 14.91 19.71
C LYS A 237 24.35 13.81 20.77
N ARG A 238 24.02 12.57 20.41
CA ARG A 238 23.99 11.39 21.31
C ARG A 238 25.34 11.23 22.02
N HIS A 239 26.42 11.15 21.24
CA HIS A 239 27.79 10.97 21.74
C HIS A 239 28.30 12.13 22.60
N LEU A 240 27.83 13.36 22.37
CA LEU A 240 28.22 14.53 23.18
C LEU A 240 27.34 14.76 24.41
N THR A 241 26.16 14.13 24.52
CA THR A 241 25.26 14.28 25.68
C THR A 241 25.25 13.10 26.63
N ASP A 242 25.44 11.87 26.14
CA ASP A 242 25.42 10.65 26.93
C ASP A 242 26.86 10.22 27.26
N ASP A 243 27.30 10.45 28.49
CA ASP A 243 28.65 10.11 29.01
C ASP A 243 29.79 10.24 27.97
N PRO A 244 30.10 11.46 27.50
CA PRO A 244 31.17 11.67 26.53
C PRO A 244 32.56 11.48 27.18
N PRO A 245 33.56 10.95 26.45
CA PRO A 245 34.95 11.08 26.88
C PRO A 245 35.35 12.56 26.95
N TYR A 246 36.16 12.95 27.93
CA TYR A 246 36.65 14.33 28.08
C TYR A 246 38.13 14.44 27.73
N ASP A 247 38.52 15.51 27.03
CA ASP A 247 39.94 15.81 26.83
C ASP A 247 40.58 16.20 28.17
N THR A 248 41.62 15.47 28.56
CA THR A 248 42.27 15.64 29.87
C THR A 248 42.91 17.01 30.06
N ARG A 249 43.29 17.69 28.96
CA ARG A 249 43.91 19.02 28.98
C ARG A 249 42.91 20.17 29.03
N THR A 250 41.84 20.11 28.24
CA THR A 250 40.86 21.21 28.09
C THR A 250 39.57 21.01 28.89
N GLN A 251 39.32 19.81 29.42
CA GLN A 251 38.15 19.47 30.23
C GLN A 251 36.81 19.72 29.52
N VAL A 252 36.79 19.59 28.19
CA VAL A 252 35.56 19.58 27.37
C VAL A 252 35.33 18.19 26.75
N PRO A 253 34.07 17.86 26.38
CA PRO A 253 33.76 16.64 25.64
C PRO A 253 34.60 16.50 24.36
N LEU A 254 35.15 15.30 24.15
CA LEU A 254 35.91 14.92 22.97
C LEU A 254 34.97 14.36 21.90
N LEU A 255 35.11 14.86 20.67
CA LEU A 255 34.50 14.25 19.49
C LEU A 255 35.32 13.02 19.07
N ASP A 256 35.13 11.90 19.77
CA ASP A 256 35.91 10.67 19.62
C ASP A 256 35.53 9.87 18.36
N LEU A 257 36.00 10.33 17.20
CA LEU A 257 35.67 9.80 15.87
C LEU A 257 35.96 8.30 15.70
N ASP A 258 36.88 7.72 16.48
CA ASP A 258 37.18 6.28 16.40
C ASP A 258 35.99 5.41 16.84
N ASN A 259 35.07 5.96 17.64
CA ASN A 259 33.89 5.30 18.18
C ASN A 259 32.55 5.75 17.54
N TYR A 260 32.57 6.46 16.41
CA TYR A 260 31.38 6.80 15.61
C TYR A 260 31.07 5.73 14.55
N CYS A 261 29.83 5.70 14.07
CA CYS A 261 29.37 4.83 13.01
C CYS A 261 30.15 4.99 11.69
N CYS A 262 30.12 3.94 10.86
CA CYS A 262 30.52 4.02 9.45
C CYS A 262 29.33 3.78 8.52
N GLY A 263 29.36 4.40 7.33
CA GLY A 263 28.48 4.03 6.22
C GLY A 263 28.96 2.73 5.55
N ALA A 264 28.03 1.89 5.13
CA ALA A 264 28.30 0.66 4.37
C ALA A 264 27.16 0.43 3.37
N HIS A 265 27.43 -0.20 2.22
CA HIS A 265 26.38 -0.42 1.24
C HIS A 265 25.39 -1.49 1.72
N GLY A 266 24.21 -1.06 2.15
CA GLY A 266 23.16 -1.90 2.71
C GLY A 266 22.18 -1.10 3.55
N LEU A 267 21.28 -1.78 4.25
CA LEU A 267 20.36 -1.18 5.21
C LEU A 267 20.27 -2.02 6.49
N SER A 268 20.13 -1.36 7.63
CA SER A 268 19.69 -1.96 8.89
C SER A 268 19.08 -0.88 9.78
N ILE A 269 17.88 -1.14 10.32
CA ILE A 269 17.13 -0.22 11.17
C ILE A 269 16.67 -0.98 12.42
N LEU A 270 17.02 -0.49 13.60
CA LEU A 270 16.44 -0.98 14.84
C LEU A 270 15.09 -0.29 15.06
N ILE A 271 14.03 -1.07 14.98
CA ILE A 271 12.66 -0.69 15.35
C ILE A 271 12.50 -0.96 16.84
N THR A 272 12.24 0.08 17.62
CA THR A 272 11.77 -0.05 19.01
C THR A 272 10.33 0.45 19.09
N THR A 273 9.40 -0.41 19.49
CA THR A 273 8.01 -0.05 19.78
C THR A 273 7.77 -0.14 21.29
N GLU A 274 7.11 0.87 21.84
CA GLU A 274 6.70 0.91 23.24
C GLU A 274 5.17 1.07 23.32
N SER A 275 4.50 0.19 24.07
CA SER A 275 3.04 0.22 24.31
C SER A 275 2.78 -0.37 25.70
N ASN A 276 1.93 0.25 26.53
CA ASN A 276 1.59 -0.28 27.87
C ASN A 276 2.75 -0.55 28.85
N SER A 277 3.92 0.07 28.64
CA SER A 277 5.20 -0.25 29.32
C SER A 277 5.88 -1.54 28.86
N GLU A 278 5.34 -2.23 27.86
CA GLU A 278 6.05 -3.27 27.11
C GLU A 278 6.88 -2.61 26.00
N ILE A 279 8.12 -3.07 25.84
CA ILE A 279 9.06 -2.56 24.83
C ILE A 279 9.57 -3.73 24.00
N HIS A 280 9.25 -3.71 22.71
CA HIS A 280 9.73 -4.68 21.74
C HIS A 280 10.84 -4.08 20.87
N ARG A 281 11.79 -4.92 20.44
CA ARG A 281 12.92 -4.50 19.59
C ARG A 281 13.15 -5.48 18.45
N VAL A 282 12.86 -5.01 17.24
CA VAL A 282 13.02 -5.75 15.99
C VAL A 282 14.12 -5.08 15.17
N LEU A 283 15.12 -5.85 14.74
CA LEU A 283 16.16 -5.39 13.83
C LEU A 283 15.73 -5.68 12.39
N PHE A 284 15.32 -4.64 11.66
CA PHE A 284 14.91 -4.73 10.26
C PHE A 284 16.14 -4.61 9.36
N ASP A 285 16.47 -5.69 8.65
CA ASP A 285 17.72 -5.93 7.94
C ASP A 285 18.99 -5.75 8.79
N THR A 286 20.14 -6.15 8.23
CA THR A 286 21.41 -6.29 8.96
C THR A 286 22.62 -5.74 8.21
N GLY A 287 22.43 -5.11 7.06
CA GLY A 287 23.53 -4.62 6.24
C GLY A 287 24.34 -5.74 5.56
N PRO A 288 25.48 -5.39 4.93
CA PRO A 288 26.23 -6.29 4.05
C PRO A 288 27.09 -7.35 4.74
N GLU A 289 27.55 -7.06 5.95
CA GLU A 289 28.53 -7.90 6.66
C GLU A 289 28.66 -7.52 8.14
N SER A 290 29.23 -8.42 8.94
CA SER A 290 29.28 -8.31 10.40
C SER A 290 30.05 -7.11 10.96
N LYS A 291 31.04 -6.53 10.27
CA LYS A 291 31.92 -5.48 10.83
C LYS A 291 31.19 -4.16 10.98
N SER A 292 30.50 -3.71 9.94
CA SER A 292 29.72 -2.46 9.92
C SER A 292 28.61 -2.50 10.96
N ILE A 293 27.78 -3.56 10.96
CA ILE A 293 26.71 -3.67 11.95
C ILE A 293 27.27 -3.79 13.39
N THR A 294 28.33 -4.58 13.63
CA THR A 294 28.97 -4.68 14.95
C THR A 294 29.52 -3.33 15.43
N ARG A 295 30.22 -2.61 14.56
CA ARG A 295 30.75 -1.28 14.86
C ARG A 295 29.63 -0.31 15.21
N ASN A 296 28.58 -0.25 14.40
CA ASN A 296 27.53 0.76 14.52
C ASN A 296 26.61 0.48 15.72
N LEU A 297 26.28 -0.79 16.00
CA LEU A 297 25.56 -1.19 17.21
C LEU A 297 26.33 -0.79 18.48
N ALA A 298 27.65 -0.95 18.48
CA ALA A 298 28.53 -0.57 19.59
C ALA A 298 28.67 0.96 19.73
N ALA A 299 28.90 1.68 18.62
CA ALA A 299 28.99 3.14 18.57
C ALA A 299 27.73 3.79 19.17
N LEU A 300 26.56 3.38 18.70
CA LEU A 300 25.27 3.89 19.17
C LEU A 300 24.89 3.42 20.59
N ARG A 301 25.71 2.59 21.25
CA ARG A 301 25.43 2.00 22.58
C ARG A 301 24.05 1.32 22.61
N THR A 302 23.75 0.59 21.55
CA THR A 302 22.43 -0.03 21.33
C THR A 302 22.15 -1.09 22.39
N PRO A 303 20.93 -1.18 22.98
CA PRO A 303 20.56 -2.21 23.96
C PRO A 303 20.32 -3.58 23.29
N VAL A 304 21.35 -4.09 22.59
CA VAL A 304 21.30 -5.27 21.72
C VAL A 304 20.81 -6.53 22.42
N GLU A 305 21.06 -6.68 23.72
CA GLU A 305 20.59 -7.83 24.49
C GLU A 305 19.06 -7.99 24.48
N SER A 306 18.34 -6.87 24.29
CA SER A 306 16.88 -6.81 24.29
C SER A 306 16.26 -6.90 22.90
N ILE A 307 17.06 -7.09 21.85
CA ILE A 307 16.56 -7.46 20.52
C ILE A 307 15.95 -8.87 20.62
N GLU A 308 14.70 -9.00 20.20
CA GLU A 308 13.91 -10.23 20.24
C GLU A 308 13.78 -10.89 18.85
N ARG A 309 13.77 -10.07 17.79
CA ARG A 309 13.61 -10.53 16.41
C ARG A 309 14.54 -9.78 15.45
N ILE A 310 15.10 -10.49 14.49
CA ILE A 310 15.72 -9.94 13.28
C ILE A 310 14.73 -10.24 12.14
N LEU A 311 14.40 -9.25 11.32
CA LEU A 311 13.47 -9.39 10.21
C LEU A 311 14.19 -9.03 8.91
N LEU A 312 14.23 -9.97 7.96
CA LEU A 312 14.81 -9.74 6.64
C LEU A 312 13.74 -9.27 5.65
N SER A 313 13.96 -8.14 5.00
CA SER A 313 13.09 -7.61 3.96
C SER A 313 13.10 -8.49 2.71
N HIS A 314 14.28 -8.90 2.24
CA HIS A 314 14.49 -9.76 1.08
C HIS A 314 15.91 -10.34 1.08
N TRP A 315 16.13 -11.39 0.30
CA TRP A 315 17.41 -12.06 0.13
C TRP A 315 18.34 -11.31 -0.82
N HIS A 316 18.90 -10.19 -0.38
CA HIS A 316 20.15 -9.68 -0.93
C HIS A 316 21.19 -9.53 0.17
N ARG A 317 22.45 -9.75 -0.21
CA ARG A 317 23.58 -9.80 0.72
C ARG A 317 23.76 -8.51 1.52
N ASP A 318 23.45 -7.36 0.93
CA ASP A 318 23.49 -6.03 1.55
C ASP A 318 22.37 -5.78 2.59
N HIS A 319 21.46 -6.74 2.76
CA HIS A 319 20.41 -6.77 3.78
C HIS A 319 20.57 -7.96 4.74
N SER A 320 20.97 -9.13 4.24
CA SER A 320 21.10 -10.39 4.99
C SER A 320 22.47 -10.62 5.62
N GLY A 321 23.51 -9.95 5.13
CA GLY A 321 24.90 -10.34 5.35
C GLY A 321 25.45 -10.08 6.76
N GLY A 322 24.76 -9.27 7.55
CA GLY A 322 25.09 -9.00 8.95
C GLY A 322 24.36 -9.89 9.98
N ILE A 323 23.41 -10.76 9.59
CA ILE A 323 22.59 -11.56 10.52
C ILE A 323 23.43 -12.31 11.55
N ILE A 324 24.50 -12.99 11.11
CA ILE A 324 25.38 -13.76 12.01
C ILE A 324 26.09 -12.83 13.01
N GLY A 325 26.65 -11.71 12.55
CA GLY A 325 27.27 -10.72 13.42
C GLY A 325 26.30 -10.09 14.43
N ALA A 326 25.05 -9.85 14.02
CA ALA A 326 23.99 -9.37 14.90
C ALA A 326 23.72 -10.38 16.03
N LEU A 327 23.50 -11.65 15.69
CA LEU A 327 23.26 -12.73 16.66
C LEU A 327 24.44 -12.90 17.64
N GLU A 328 25.68 -12.86 17.14
CA GLU A 328 26.90 -12.91 17.95
C GLU A 328 26.98 -11.73 18.95
N GLN A 329 26.65 -10.50 18.52
CA GLN A 329 26.62 -9.34 19.43
C GLN A 329 25.51 -9.45 20.48
N ILE A 330 24.32 -9.92 20.10
CA ILE A 330 23.20 -10.12 21.04
C ILE A 330 23.57 -11.18 22.08
N ALA A 331 24.11 -12.33 21.66
CA ALA A 331 24.57 -13.39 22.55
C ALA A 331 25.67 -12.90 23.51
N LEU A 332 26.67 -12.17 22.99
CA LEU A 332 27.75 -11.60 23.80
C LEU A 332 27.24 -10.60 24.84
N ALA A 333 26.27 -9.76 24.49
CA ALA A 333 25.67 -8.78 25.42
C ALA A 333 24.82 -9.45 26.50
N ARG A 334 24.00 -10.45 26.14
CA ARG A 334 23.21 -11.25 27.08
C ARG A 334 24.11 -11.99 28.08
N ALA A 335 25.17 -12.65 27.59
CA ALA A 335 26.16 -13.31 28.45
C ALA A 335 26.86 -12.32 29.41
N LYS A 336 27.26 -11.13 28.92
CA LYS A 336 27.85 -10.06 29.75
C LYS A 336 26.90 -9.56 30.84
N LYS A 337 25.58 -9.49 30.58
CA LYS A 337 24.59 -9.11 31.62
C LYS A 337 24.36 -10.24 32.62
N GLN A 338 24.22 -11.48 32.17
CA GLN A 338 24.05 -12.64 33.06
C GLN A 338 25.25 -12.79 34.01
N ALA A 339 26.49 -12.64 33.52
CA ALA A 339 27.70 -12.67 34.34
C ALA A 339 27.79 -11.54 35.40
N LYS A 340 27.09 -10.42 35.21
CA LYS A 340 27.01 -9.32 36.19
C LYS A 340 25.85 -9.46 37.18
N SER A 341 24.87 -10.31 36.89
CA SER A 341 23.63 -10.45 37.67
C SER A 341 23.73 -11.61 38.66
N VAL A 342 24.20 -11.32 39.88
CA VAL A 342 24.37 -12.32 40.95
C VAL A 342 23.03 -12.89 41.47
N HIS A 343 21.90 -12.22 41.21
CA HIS A 343 20.59 -12.52 41.79
C HIS A 343 19.42 -12.60 40.79
N SER A 344 19.69 -12.61 39.48
CA SER A 344 18.65 -12.78 38.47
C SER A 344 19.23 -13.39 37.19
N SER A 345 18.83 -14.62 36.87
CA SER A 345 18.91 -15.15 35.51
C SER A 345 17.90 -14.40 34.66
N ALA A 346 18.31 -13.29 34.05
CA ALA A 346 17.57 -12.69 32.96
C ALA A 346 17.48 -13.71 31.83
N ASP A 347 16.32 -14.36 31.75
CA ASP A 347 16.02 -15.38 30.75
C ASP A 347 15.60 -14.66 29.47
N TYR A 348 16.51 -14.62 28.51
CA TYR A 348 16.26 -13.99 27.23
C TYR A 348 15.80 -15.08 26.25
N PRO A 349 14.61 -14.98 25.65
CA PRO A 349 14.18 -15.94 24.64
C PRO A 349 15.15 -15.93 23.46
N ALA A 350 15.28 -17.06 22.76
CA ALA A 350 16.10 -17.15 21.56
C ALA A 350 15.68 -16.06 20.54
N VAL A 351 16.66 -15.47 19.85
CA VAL A 351 16.36 -14.42 18.86
C VAL A 351 15.72 -15.08 17.66
N VAL A 352 14.51 -14.67 17.30
CA VAL A 352 13.88 -15.16 16.08
C VAL A 352 14.47 -14.41 14.88
N VAL A 353 14.81 -15.14 13.82
CA VAL A 353 15.17 -14.59 12.52
C VAL A 353 14.03 -14.90 11.56
N ASP A 354 13.28 -13.88 11.21
CA ASP A 354 12.10 -13.94 10.38
C ASP A 354 12.47 -13.71 8.91
N LEU A 355 12.20 -14.72 8.08
CA LEU A 355 12.67 -14.81 6.70
C LEU A 355 11.52 -15.10 5.73
N HIS A 356 11.69 -14.74 4.45
CA HIS A 356 10.83 -15.27 3.40
C HIS A 356 11.31 -16.69 3.00
N PRO A 357 10.41 -17.68 2.81
CA PRO A 357 10.80 -19.07 2.53
C PRO A 357 11.50 -19.29 1.17
N ASP A 358 11.27 -18.45 0.15
CA ASP A 358 12.00 -18.53 -1.13
C ASP A 358 13.41 -17.91 -1.02
N ARG A 359 14.31 -18.61 -0.31
CA ARG A 359 15.73 -18.26 -0.27
C ARG A 359 16.42 -18.70 -1.57
N PRO A 360 17.03 -17.78 -2.35
CA PRO A 360 17.79 -18.15 -3.55
C PRO A 360 19.06 -18.94 -3.20
N ILE A 361 19.56 -19.75 -4.15
CA ILE A 361 20.87 -20.40 -4.03
C ILE A 361 21.98 -19.35 -4.22
N ALA A 362 21.84 -18.53 -5.26
CA ALA A 362 22.64 -17.33 -5.49
C ALA A 362 21.85 -16.34 -6.35
N ARG A 363 22.09 -15.04 -6.14
CA ARG A 363 21.63 -13.94 -7.00
C ARG A 363 22.79 -13.30 -7.75
N GLY A 364 22.48 -12.60 -8.83
CA GLY A 364 23.45 -11.94 -9.69
C GLY A 364 22.85 -10.79 -10.48
N ILE A 365 23.72 -10.08 -11.20
CA ILE A 365 23.37 -8.87 -11.96
C ILE A 365 23.66 -9.12 -13.44
N ALA A 366 22.67 -8.88 -14.30
CA ALA A 366 22.72 -9.11 -15.74
C ALA A 366 22.10 -7.92 -16.51
N PRO A 367 22.80 -6.78 -16.62
CA PRO A 367 22.19 -5.52 -17.01
C PRO A 367 21.74 -5.49 -18.49
N PRO A 368 20.60 -4.84 -18.78
CA PRO A 368 20.15 -4.61 -20.16
C PRO A 368 21.10 -3.65 -20.90
N PRO A 369 21.15 -3.68 -22.24
CA PRO A 369 20.47 -4.62 -23.13
C PRO A 369 21.22 -5.96 -23.27
N THR A 370 22.37 -6.13 -22.62
CA THR A 370 23.22 -7.30 -22.85
C THR A 370 22.66 -8.60 -22.28
N GLY A 371 21.91 -8.52 -21.17
CA GLY A 371 21.37 -9.69 -20.45
C GLY A 371 22.45 -10.67 -19.97
N LYS A 372 23.72 -10.30 -20.07
CA LYS A 372 24.85 -11.16 -19.67
C LYS A 372 25.11 -10.94 -18.19
N VAL A 373 25.12 -12.03 -17.42
CA VAL A 373 25.54 -12.01 -16.02
C VAL A 373 26.96 -11.47 -15.90
N ILE A 374 27.12 -10.34 -15.22
CA ILE A 374 28.42 -9.68 -15.01
C ILE A 374 29.04 -10.06 -13.65
N CYS A 375 28.22 -10.38 -12.65
CA CYS A 375 28.65 -10.83 -11.34
C CYS A 375 27.55 -11.63 -10.61
N ARG A 376 27.97 -12.41 -9.61
CA ARG A 376 27.10 -12.92 -8.55
C ARG A 376 27.24 -12.06 -7.30
N LEU A 377 26.18 -11.93 -6.52
CA LEU A 377 26.27 -11.44 -5.15
C LEU A 377 26.94 -12.51 -4.26
N PRO A 378 27.56 -12.13 -3.13
CA PRO A 378 28.05 -13.10 -2.15
C PRO A 378 26.88 -13.87 -1.51
N GLU A 379 27.11 -15.11 -1.08
CA GLU A 379 26.07 -15.98 -0.51
C GLU A 379 25.42 -15.37 0.74
N ASP A 380 24.09 -15.40 0.80
CA ASP A 380 23.31 -15.11 2.01
C ASP A 380 23.52 -16.20 3.08
N PRO A 381 23.38 -15.90 4.40
CA PRO A 381 23.48 -16.93 5.43
C PRO A 381 22.45 -18.05 5.21
N THR A 382 22.84 -19.28 5.53
CA THR A 382 21.92 -20.43 5.53
C THR A 382 21.14 -20.50 6.85
N HIS A 383 20.03 -21.25 6.87
CA HIS A 383 19.33 -21.54 8.11
C HIS A 383 20.22 -22.28 9.12
N SER A 384 21.18 -23.09 8.65
CA SER A 384 22.16 -23.78 9.51
C SER A 384 23.14 -22.81 10.17
N ASP A 385 23.57 -21.77 9.46
CA ASP A 385 24.45 -20.73 10.03
C ASP A 385 23.71 -19.93 11.12
N ILE A 386 22.45 -19.58 10.86
CA ILE A 386 21.58 -18.86 11.81
C ILE A 386 21.37 -19.68 13.09
N LEU A 387 21.04 -20.97 12.96
CA LEU A 387 20.88 -21.90 14.09
C LEU A 387 22.21 -22.07 14.86
N SER A 388 23.35 -22.15 14.16
CA SER A 388 24.67 -22.26 14.77
C SER A 388 25.07 -21.00 15.55
N ALA A 389 24.60 -19.82 15.12
CA ALA A 389 24.77 -18.55 15.81
C ALA A 389 23.76 -18.33 16.97
N GLY A 390 22.89 -19.30 17.26
CA GLY A 390 21.93 -19.25 18.36
C GLY A 390 20.61 -18.51 18.05
N GLY A 391 20.35 -18.21 16.78
CA GLY A 391 19.04 -17.76 16.32
C GLY A 391 18.06 -18.92 16.09
N VAL A 392 16.76 -18.62 16.05
CA VAL A 392 15.70 -19.55 15.63
C VAL A 392 15.11 -19.03 14.33
N VAL A 393 14.95 -19.88 13.32
CA VAL A 393 14.38 -19.48 12.03
C VAL A 393 12.86 -19.64 12.03
N GLU A 394 12.16 -18.55 11.70
CA GLU A 394 10.74 -18.57 11.30
C GLU A 394 10.63 -18.10 9.85
N THR A 395 9.71 -18.69 9.07
CA THR A 395 9.54 -18.34 7.65
C THR A 395 8.08 -18.02 7.32
N HIS A 396 7.84 -16.85 6.72
CA HIS A 396 6.51 -16.36 6.39
C HIS A 396 6.48 -15.75 4.97
N SER A 397 5.56 -16.24 4.13
CA SER A 397 5.22 -15.66 2.81
C SER A 397 3.97 -14.77 2.85
N GLU A 398 3.17 -14.89 3.90
CA GLU A 398 1.92 -14.16 4.09
C GLU A 398 2.10 -13.00 5.07
N ASP A 399 1.14 -12.07 5.03
CA ASP A 399 0.98 -11.00 6.01
C ASP A 399 0.90 -11.55 7.46
N HIS A 400 1.67 -10.95 8.38
CA HIS A 400 1.66 -11.35 9.79
C HIS A 400 2.08 -10.22 10.74
N LEU A 401 1.85 -10.43 12.03
CA LEU A 401 2.17 -9.51 13.11
C LEU A 401 3.31 -10.06 13.98
N VAL A 402 4.24 -9.18 14.36
CA VAL A 402 5.33 -9.47 15.30
C VAL A 402 5.39 -8.40 16.39
N ALA A 403 6.30 -8.57 17.37
CA ALA A 403 6.56 -7.59 18.43
C ALA A 403 5.30 -7.17 19.19
N GLY A 404 4.61 -8.11 19.84
CA GLY A 404 3.39 -7.82 20.63
C GLY A 404 2.26 -7.20 19.79
N ASN A 405 2.11 -7.64 18.54
CA ASN A 405 1.15 -7.08 17.56
C ASN A 405 1.33 -5.56 17.32
N SER A 406 2.57 -5.05 17.45
CA SER A 406 2.90 -3.65 17.16
C SER A 406 3.55 -3.42 15.79
N VAL A 407 4.08 -4.47 15.16
CA VAL A 407 4.78 -4.41 13.87
C VAL A 407 4.10 -5.35 12.88
N TRP A 408 3.54 -4.80 11.80
CA TRP A 408 3.02 -5.56 10.67
C TRP A 408 4.12 -5.85 9.65
N VAL A 409 4.13 -7.06 9.12
CA VAL A 409 5.07 -7.54 8.12
C VAL A 409 4.26 -7.99 6.91
N SER A 410 4.60 -7.50 5.71
CA SER A 410 3.89 -7.91 4.50
C SER A 410 4.27 -9.31 4.03
N GLY A 411 3.33 -9.95 3.34
CA GLY A 411 3.64 -10.96 2.33
C GLY A 411 4.04 -10.33 1.00
N GLU A 412 3.68 -11.02 -0.09
CA GLU A 412 3.90 -10.58 -1.49
C GLU A 412 3.36 -9.17 -1.77
N ILE A 413 4.15 -8.35 -2.47
CA ILE A 413 3.81 -6.97 -2.84
C ILE A 413 3.23 -6.92 -4.27
N PRO A 414 1.94 -6.58 -4.47
CA PRO A 414 1.34 -6.59 -5.80
C PRO A 414 1.85 -5.46 -6.72
N ARG A 415 2.33 -5.82 -7.92
CA ARG A 415 2.72 -4.87 -8.97
C ARG A 415 1.50 -4.30 -9.70
N VAL A 416 1.06 -3.11 -9.31
CA VAL A 416 -0.16 -2.46 -9.83
C VAL A 416 0.11 -1.19 -10.66
N THR A 417 1.30 -0.61 -10.56
CA THR A 417 1.73 0.52 -11.40
C THR A 417 2.40 0.06 -12.69
N SER A 418 2.32 0.89 -13.74
CA SER A 418 2.90 0.60 -15.06
C SER A 418 4.40 0.92 -15.17
N PHE A 419 4.97 1.63 -14.20
CA PHE A 419 6.36 2.12 -14.25
C PHE A 419 7.28 1.38 -13.27
N GLU A 420 6.80 0.97 -12.08
CA GLU A 420 7.56 0.13 -11.15
C GLU A 420 7.20 -1.35 -11.37
N THR A 421 8.00 -2.04 -12.18
CA THR A 421 7.69 -3.40 -12.65
C THR A 421 8.62 -4.49 -12.10
N GLY A 422 9.61 -4.16 -11.27
CA GLY A 422 10.65 -5.09 -10.81
C GLY A 422 12.09 -4.57 -10.98
N LEU A 423 13.06 -5.38 -10.55
CA LEU A 423 14.50 -5.18 -10.64
C LEU A 423 15.03 -5.60 -12.03
N LEU A 424 15.20 -4.63 -12.93
CA LEU A 424 15.70 -4.89 -14.29
C LEU A 424 17.10 -5.53 -14.27
N GLY A 425 17.24 -6.69 -14.90
CA GLY A 425 18.50 -7.44 -14.93
C GLY A 425 18.83 -8.20 -13.64
N GLY A 426 17.89 -8.34 -12.70
CA GLY A 426 17.98 -9.30 -11.60
C GLY A 426 17.96 -10.74 -12.11
N VAL A 427 18.87 -11.59 -11.64
CA VAL A 427 18.93 -13.01 -12.00
C VAL A 427 19.22 -13.91 -10.79
N ARG A 428 18.65 -15.12 -10.78
CA ARG A 428 19.00 -16.19 -9.82
C ARG A 428 19.63 -17.39 -10.49
N TRP A 429 20.49 -18.06 -9.75
CA TRP A 429 20.99 -19.38 -10.09
C TRP A 429 19.93 -20.44 -9.74
N ARG A 430 19.62 -21.33 -10.69
CA ARG A 430 18.82 -22.54 -10.47
C ARG A 430 19.63 -23.77 -10.79
N GLU A 431 19.46 -24.81 -9.99
CA GLU A 431 20.14 -26.09 -10.14
C GLU A 431 19.16 -27.19 -10.51
N PHE A 432 19.54 -28.01 -11.49
CA PHE A 432 18.78 -29.13 -12.02
C PHE A 432 19.46 -30.44 -11.66
N HIS A 433 18.75 -31.25 -10.87
CA HIS A 433 19.21 -32.57 -10.48
C HIS A 433 18.74 -33.60 -11.51
N SER A 434 19.69 -34.19 -12.24
CA SER A 434 19.41 -35.33 -13.13
C SER A 434 19.22 -36.59 -12.28
N THR A 435 18.07 -37.26 -12.40
CA THR A 435 17.82 -38.55 -11.74
C THR A 435 18.69 -39.70 -12.26
N SER A 436 19.49 -39.46 -13.32
CA SER A 436 20.34 -40.44 -13.98
C SER A 436 21.85 -40.20 -13.84
N SER A 437 22.27 -39.11 -13.19
CA SER A 437 23.70 -38.77 -13.02
C SER A 437 23.91 -37.83 -11.83
N GLU A 438 24.94 -38.08 -11.02
CA GLU A 438 25.35 -37.23 -9.88
C GLU A 438 25.88 -35.83 -10.30
N GLU A 439 25.89 -35.50 -11.60
CA GLU A 439 26.28 -34.20 -12.12
C GLU A 439 25.18 -33.14 -11.85
N ILE A 440 25.45 -32.21 -10.94
CA ILE A 440 24.64 -31.01 -10.75
C ILE A 440 24.93 -30.04 -11.90
N ARG A 441 23.89 -29.66 -12.64
CA ARG A 441 23.94 -28.59 -13.64
C ARG A 441 23.10 -27.41 -13.16
N GLY A 442 23.46 -26.19 -13.54
CA GLY A 442 22.65 -25.03 -13.23
C GLY A 442 22.71 -23.97 -14.31
N GLU A 443 21.77 -23.04 -14.25
CA GLU A 443 21.67 -21.90 -15.15
C GLU A 443 21.25 -20.63 -14.41
N TRP A 444 21.56 -19.49 -15.01
CA TRP A 444 21.05 -18.20 -14.58
C TRP A 444 19.71 -17.93 -15.27
N VAL A 445 18.67 -17.70 -14.48
CA VAL A 445 17.33 -17.32 -14.97
C VAL A 445 16.97 -15.91 -14.49
N PRO A 446 16.13 -15.16 -15.23
CA PRO A 446 15.58 -13.89 -14.76
C PRO A 446 14.88 -14.04 -13.41
N GLU A 447 15.10 -13.05 -12.54
CA GLU A 447 14.42 -12.88 -11.26
C GLU A 447 14.19 -11.38 -11.02
N GLU A 448 13.54 -10.72 -11.97
CA GLU A 448 13.24 -9.29 -11.85
C GLU A 448 12.15 -9.02 -10.79
N ASP A 449 11.36 -10.04 -10.43
CA ASP A 449 10.22 -9.89 -9.53
C ASP A 449 10.56 -9.94 -8.03
N ILE A 450 11.72 -10.47 -7.61
CA ILE A 450 12.18 -10.53 -6.20
C ILE A 450 11.00 -10.80 -5.23
N MET A 451 10.29 -11.92 -5.46
CA MET A 451 8.98 -12.22 -4.83
C MET A 451 9.07 -12.47 -3.32
N ASP A 452 10.28 -12.56 -2.79
CA ASP A 452 10.63 -12.60 -1.38
C ASP A 452 10.68 -11.22 -0.70
N GLU A 453 10.45 -10.12 -1.43
CA GLU A 453 10.44 -8.78 -0.85
C GLU A 453 9.21 -8.51 0.03
N ARG A 454 9.50 -8.07 1.25
CA ARG A 454 8.55 -7.72 2.30
C ARG A 454 8.85 -6.33 2.86
N TYR A 455 7.81 -5.58 3.17
CA TYR A 455 7.90 -4.31 3.90
C TYR A 455 7.32 -4.44 5.32
N VAL A 456 7.59 -3.44 6.15
CA VAL A 456 7.04 -3.31 7.50
C VAL A 456 6.13 -2.08 7.60
N ALA A 457 5.01 -2.20 8.32
CA ALA A 457 4.13 -1.08 8.64
C ALA A 457 3.84 -1.02 10.14
N ILE A 458 3.86 0.18 10.72
CA ILE A 458 3.66 0.42 12.15
C ILE A 458 2.69 1.58 12.33
N ASP A 459 1.58 1.37 13.04
CA ASP A 459 0.62 2.44 13.32
C ASP A 459 1.01 3.23 14.57
N VAL A 460 1.33 4.51 14.39
CA VAL A 460 1.64 5.44 15.48
C VAL A 460 0.39 6.23 15.85
N LEU A 461 -0.02 6.10 17.12
CA LEU A 461 -1.25 6.67 17.65
C LEU A 461 -1.32 8.20 17.42
N GLY A 462 -2.44 8.68 16.88
CA GLY A 462 -2.62 10.09 16.54
C GLY A 462 -1.80 10.60 15.34
N LYS A 463 -1.03 9.74 14.65
CA LYS A 463 -0.19 10.12 13.49
C LYS A 463 -0.51 9.31 12.22
N GLY A 464 -0.71 8.00 12.35
CA GLY A 464 -0.88 7.07 11.24
C GLY A 464 0.35 6.20 11.00
N LEU A 465 0.40 5.59 9.81
CA LEU A 465 1.32 4.52 9.48
C LEU A 465 2.73 5.03 9.16
N VAL A 466 3.73 4.39 9.74
CA VAL A 466 5.13 4.51 9.36
C VAL A 466 5.50 3.24 8.59
N ILE A 467 5.87 3.41 7.31
CA ILE A 467 6.24 2.33 6.39
C ILE A 467 7.76 2.24 6.33
N LEU A 468 8.31 1.04 6.54
CA LEU A 468 9.71 0.72 6.31
C LEU A 468 9.81 -0.24 5.12
N SER A 469 10.44 0.21 4.03
CA SER A 469 10.73 -0.62 2.86
C SER A 469 12.22 -0.55 2.53
N ALA A 470 12.86 -1.71 2.37
CA ALA A 470 14.31 -1.77 2.36
C ALA A 470 14.95 -1.41 1.03
N CYS A 471 14.44 -2.02 -0.05
CA CYS A 471 14.78 -1.66 -1.42
C CYS A 471 13.56 -1.15 -2.19
N SER A 472 12.40 -1.80 -2.07
CA SER A 472 11.24 -1.55 -2.94
C SER A 472 11.51 -1.97 -4.39
N HIS A 473 12.07 -3.16 -4.62
CA HIS A 473 12.20 -3.79 -5.95
C HIS A 473 10.84 -3.97 -6.64
N ALA A 474 9.81 -4.30 -5.86
CA ALA A 474 8.42 -4.30 -6.32
C ALA A 474 7.89 -2.89 -6.64
N GLY A 475 8.54 -1.84 -6.16
CA GLY A 475 8.14 -0.44 -6.33
C GLY A 475 7.56 0.19 -5.08
N ILE A 476 7.98 1.40 -4.71
CA ILE A 476 7.44 2.08 -3.52
C ILE A 476 5.99 2.52 -3.71
N CYS A 477 5.55 2.86 -4.92
CA CYS A 477 4.15 3.14 -5.20
C CYS A 477 3.31 1.85 -5.03
N ASN A 478 3.84 0.70 -5.44
CA ASN A 478 3.20 -0.60 -5.24
C ASN A 478 3.14 -1.00 -3.75
N VAL A 479 4.20 -0.73 -2.97
CA VAL A 479 4.17 -0.84 -1.49
C VAL A 479 3.08 0.07 -0.89
N ILE A 480 2.99 1.32 -1.31
CA ILE A 480 1.95 2.26 -0.83
C ILE A 480 0.53 1.76 -1.18
N HIS A 481 0.33 1.23 -2.39
CA HIS A 481 -0.93 0.59 -2.78
C HIS A 481 -1.27 -0.62 -1.88
N SER A 482 -0.29 -1.47 -1.56
CA SER A 482 -0.45 -2.60 -0.65
C SER A 482 -0.84 -2.14 0.77
N VAL A 483 -0.15 -1.14 1.30
CA VAL A 483 -0.44 -0.54 2.62
C VAL A 483 -1.84 0.05 2.68
N ILE A 484 -2.28 0.77 1.64
CA ILE A 484 -3.64 1.35 1.57
C ILE A 484 -4.71 0.26 1.47
N ALA A 485 -4.42 -0.86 0.78
CA ALA A 485 -5.33 -1.99 0.73
C ALA A 485 -5.48 -2.71 2.08
N ALA A 486 -4.37 -2.86 2.83
CA ALA A 486 -4.38 -3.46 4.17
C ALA A 486 -4.97 -2.54 5.26
N PHE A 487 -4.78 -1.22 5.14
CA PHE A 487 -5.13 -0.23 6.16
C PHE A 487 -5.92 0.98 5.61
N PRO A 488 -7.10 0.77 4.97
CA PRO A 488 -7.79 1.81 4.19
C PRO A 488 -8.27 3.02 4.99
N GLU A 489 -8.39 2.92 6.32
CA GLU A 489 -8.85 3.98 7.23
C GLU A 489 -7.69 4.69 7.98
N ARG A 490 -6.43 4.45 7.59
CA ARG A 490 -5.25 5.07 8.23
C ARG A 490 -4.45 5.91 7.22
N PRO A 491 -4.01 7.13 7.56
CA PRO A 491 -3.10 7.89 6.71
C PRO A 491 -1.68 7.30 6.80
N ILE A 492 -0.86 7.57 5.78
CA ILE A 492 0.58 7.30 5.82
C ILE A 492 1.27 8.52 6.43
N HIS A 493 1.86 8.36 7.62
CA HIS A 493 2.61 9.41 8.30
C HIS A 493 4.02 9.55 7.75
N ALA A 494 4.72 8.42 7.57
CA ALA A 494 6.10 8.44 7.08
C ALA A 494 6.44 7.23 6.20
N ILE A 495 7.38 7.45 5.27
CA ILE A 495 7.97 6.42 4.40
C ILE A 495 9.48 6.42 4.64
N VAL A 496 10.06 5.28 4.99
CA VAL A 496 11.47 5.16 5.41
C VAL A 496 12.16 4.01 4.67
N GLY A 497 13.36 4.26 4.15
CA GLY A 497 14.23 3.22 3.59
C GLY A 497 14.54 3.42 2.10
N GLY A 498 14.87 2.34 1.40
CA GLY A 498 15.24 2.37 -0.02
C GLY A 498 14.03 2.33 -0.95
N LEU A 499 14.11 3.10 -2.03
CA LEU A 499 13.08 3.17 -3.08
C LEU A 499 13.51 2.50 -4.40
N HIS A 500 14.75 2.00 -4.48
CA HIS A 500 15.40 1.42 -5.66
C HIS A 500 15.19 2.25 -6.94
N LEU A 501 15.62 3.51 -6.89
CA LEU A 501 15.55 4.50 -7.99
C LEU A 501 16.94 4.96 -8.48
N ALA A 502 18.00 4.26 -8.08
CA ALA A 502 19.35 4.46 -8.61
C ALA A 502 19.54 3.74 -9.96
N GLY A 503 20.47 4.24 -10.78
CA GLY A 503 20.83 3.62 -12.05
C GLY A 503 20.20 4.29 -13.29
N PRO A 504 20.86 4.22 -14.46
CA PRO A 504 20.32 4.80 -15.70
C PRO A 504 19.05 4.09 -16.17
N GLU A 505 18.91 2.79 -15.93
CA GLU A 505 17.77 1.95 -16.31
C GLU A 505 16.48 2.26 -15.54
N LEU A 506 16.58 2.87 -14.36
CA LEU A 506 15.43 3.24 -13.52
C LEU A 506 15.09 4.74 -13.59
N ARG A 507 15.81 5.51 -14.41
CA ARG A 507 15.66 6.97 -14.53
C ARG A 507 14.23 7.41 -14.81
N ASP A 508 13.52 6.67 -15.67
CA ASP A 508 12.17 7.03 -16.11
C ASP A 508 11.10 6.72 -15.04
N ARG A 509 11.45 5.98 -13.98
CA ARG A 509 10.60 5.78 -12.79
C ARG A 509 10.62 6.98 -11.85
N VAL A 510 11.71 7.76 -11.80
CA VAL A 510 11.90 8.82 -10.80
C VAL A 510 10.79 9.86 -10.83
N ALA A 511 10.43 10.37 -12.01
CA ALA A 511 9.38 11.38 -12.14
C ALA A 511 7.99 10.86 -11.68
N PRO A 512 7.43 9.76 -12.24
CA PRO A 512 6.13 9.26 -11.80
C PRO A 512 6.09 8.83 -10.33
N THR A 513 7.18 8.29 -9.76
CA THR A 513 7.25 7.98 -8.32
C THR A 513 7.21 9.25 -7.46
N VAL A 514 7.92 10.32 -7.86
CA VAL A 514 7.88 11.62 -7.15
C VAL A 514 6.50 12.26 -7.25
N ASP A 515 5.91 12.32 -8.44
CA ASP A 515 4.57 12.88 -8.67
C ASP A 515 3.50 12.10 -7.87
N PHE A 516 3.62 10.77 -7.81
CA PHE A 516 2.73 9.92 -7.01
C PHE A 516 2.80 10.25 -5.52
N ILE A 517 4.00 10.33 -4.94
CA ILE A 517 4.20 10.58 -3.50
C ILE A 517 3.83 12.03 -3.12
N SER A 518 4.05 13.01 -4.00
CA SER A 518 3.86 14.43 -3.69
C SER A 518 2.49 15.01 -4.04
N GLU A 519 1.84 14.54 -5.11
CA GLU A 519 0.57 15.10 -5.59
C GLU A 519 -0.60 14.10 -5.54
N ARG A 520 -0.37 12.79 -5.72
CA ARG A 520 -1.44 11.78 -5.81
C ARG A 520 -1.80 11.12 -4.48
N LEU A 521 -0.83 10.90 -3.60
CA LEU A 521 -1.04 10.33 -2.27
C LEU A 521 -1.64 11.38 -1.32
N ILE A 522 -2.88 11.17 -0.88
CA ILE A 522 -3.63 12.10 -0.02
C ILE A 522 -4.13 11.40 1.26
N PRO A 523 -3.84 11.92 2.46
CA PRO A 523 -2.96 13.06 2.73
C PRO A 523 -1.50 12.73 2.38
N ALA A 524 -0.76 13.73 1.92
CA ALA A 524 0.67 13.58 1.66
C ALA A 524 1.42 13.21 2.95
N PRO A 525 2.44 12.34 2.88
CA PRO A 525 3.18 11.89 4.06
C PRO A 525 3.88 13.08 4.74
N SER A 526 3.92 13.05 6.07
CA SER A 526 4.62 14.07 6.86
C SER A 526 6.14 13.99 6.68
N TYR A 527 6.67 12.77 6.47
CA TYR A 527 8.09 12.53 6.26
C TYR A 527 8.34 11.46 5.19
N VAL A 528 9.33 11.70 4.33
CA VAL A 528 9.89 10.70 3.41
C VAL A 528 11.40 10.69 3.62
N LEU A 529 11.94 9.54 3.99
CA LEU A 529 13.36 9.32 4.26
C LEU A 529 13.94 8.41 3.18
N PRO A 530 14.34 8.95 2.01
CA PRO A 530 14.92 8.17 0.94
C PRO A 530 16.37 7.79 1.27
N MET A 531 16.60 6.51 1.53
CA MET A 531 17.86 5.93 2.01
C MET A 531 18.45 4.94 1.00
N HIS A 532 19.60 4.35 1.34
CA HIS A 532 20.19 3.20 0.66
C HIS A 532 20.19 3.32 -0.89
N CYS A 533 19.53 2.39 -1.59
CA CYS A 533 19.46 2.25 -3.05
C CYS A 533 18.64 3.33 -3.78
N THR A 534 18.06 4.30 -3.08
CA THR A 534 17.24 5.35 -3.73
C THR A 534 18.03 6.19 -4.73
N GLY A 535 19.33 6.40 -4.48
CA GLY A 535 20.21 7.15 -5.39
C GLY A 535 20.05 8.67 -5.33
N PHE A 536 21.14 9.39 -5.62
CA PHE A 536 21.23 10.84 -5.41
C PHE A 536 20.19 11.65 -6.20
N ASN A 537 19.97 11.32 -7.48
CA ASN A 537 19.04 12.07 -8.33
C ASN A 537 17.58 11.98 -7.85
N ALA A 538 17.14 10.80 -7.38
CA ALA A 538 15.81 10.64 -6.81
C ALA A 538 15.67 11.34 -5.46
N LYS A 539 16.70 11.28 -4.59
CA LYS A 539 16.75 12.06 -3.34
C LYS A 539 16.59 13.58 -3.61
N VAL A 540 17.27 14.11 -4.64
CA VAL A 540 17.14 15.52 -5.05
C VAL A 540 15.74 15.84 -5.59
N ALA A 541 15.16 14.97 -6.42
CA ALA A 541 13.81 15.18 -6.97
C ALA A 541 12.73 15.17 -5.87
N LEU A 542 12.80 14.21 -4.94
CA LEU A 542 11.93 14.15 -3.76
C LEU A 542 12.07 15.39 -2.88
N ALA A 543 13.30 15.85 -2.62
CA ALA A 543 13.55 17.07 -1.85
C ALA A 543 13.00 18.34 -2.53
N GLN A 544 13.02 18.40 -3.86
CA GLN A 544 12.45 19.52 -4.63
C GLN A 544 10.91 19.54 -4.58
N ALA A 545 10.27 18.38 -4.62
CA ALA A 545 8.81 18.26 -4.58
C ALA A 545 8.23 18.41 -3.16
N LEU A 546 8.82 17.73 -2.17
CA LEU A 546 8.29 17.61 -0.81
C LEU A 546 8.85 18.67 0.16
N GLY A 547 9.96 19.33 -0.17
CA GLY A 547 10.62 20.30 0.71
C GLY A 547 11.04 19.68 2.05
N ASP A 548 10.74 20.35 3.16
CA ASP A 548 11.09 19.93 4.53
C ASP A 548 10.52 18.55 4.93
N ALA A 549 9.54 18.00 4.19
CA ALA A 549 9.04 16.64 4.42
C ALA A 549 9.97 15.55 3.86
N CYS A 550 10.84 15.85 2.88
CA CYS A 550 11.90 14.93 2.48
C CYS A 550 13.11 15.13 3.41
N VAL A 551 13.36 14.16 4.30
CA VAL A 551 14.41 14.25 5.32
C VAL A 551 15.62 13.43 4.88
N PRO A 552 16.79 14.05 4.61
CA PRO A 552 18.05 13.34 4.48
C PRO A 552 18.34 12.50 5.73
N ALA A 553 18.50 11.19 5.55
CA ALA A 553 18.78 10.22 6.59
C ALA A 553 19.99 9.35 6.20
N GLY A 554 20.65 8.79 7.22
CA GLY A 554 21.84 7.96 7.10
C GLY A 554 22.19 7.32 8.44
N THR A 555 23.28 6.57 8.48
CA THR A 555 23.74 5.82 9.66
C THR A 555 23.91 6.72 10.88
N GLY A 556 23.46 6.22 12.03
CA GLY A 556 23.55 6.89 13.32
C GLY A 556 22.44 7.92 13.58
N MET A 557 21.52 8.13 12.63
CA MET A 557 20.32 8.91 12.87
C MET A 557 19.35 8.17 13.81
N HIS A 558 18.83 8.91 14.79
CA HIS A 558 17.81 8.47 15.73
C HIS A 558 16.51 9.24 15.49
N ILE A 559 15.39 8.55 15.43
CA ILE A 559 14.07 9.10 15.07
C ILE A 559 13.03 8.65 16.09
N GLU A 560 12.30 9.58 16.68
CA GLU A 560 11.29 9.31 17.72
C GLU A 560 9.91 9.84 17.30
N PHE A 561 9.01 8.93 16.93
CA PHE A 561 7.60 9.22 16.67
C PHE A 561 6.76 8.93 17.93
N LYS A 562 6.63 9.95 18.79
CA LYS A 562 5.68 9.92 19.92
C LYS A 562 4.24 9.91 19.44
N GLY A 563 3.43 8.98 19.92
CA GLY A 563 1.98 9.00 19.71
C GLY A 563 1.30 10.10 20.54
N ASP A 564 0.12 10.54 20.08
CA ASP A 564 -0.68 11.56 20.76
C ASP A 564 -2.10 11.04 21.04
N ASN A 565 -2.50 11.02 22.32
CA ASN A 565 -3.84 10.62 22.75
C ASN A 565 -4.89 11.74 22.52
N SER A 566 -4.48 13.01 22.37
CA SER A 566 -5.40 14.16 22.39
C SER A 566 -6.33 14.26 21.16
N GLN A 567 -6.02 13.52 20.10
CA GLN A 567 -6.81 13.43 18.86
C GLN A 567 -7.06 11.97 18.43
N ALA A 568 -6.92 10.99 19.34
CA ALA A 568 -7.04 9.57 18.98
C ALA A 568 -8.43 9.17 18.45
N GLU A 569 -9.49 9.91 18.82
CA GLU A 569 -10.86 9.69 18.36
C GLU A 569 -11.24 10.51 17.11
N ASP A 570 -10.50 11.58 16.79
CA ASP A 570 -10.65 12.30 15.53
C ASP A 570 -10.09 11.41 14.42
N ARG A 571 -10.99 10.72 13.70
CA ARG A 571 -10.66 9.82 12.58
C ARG A 571 -9.87 10.58 11.52
N LEU A 572 -8.54 10.49 11.60
CA LEU A 572 -7.63 10.90 10.53
C LEU A 572 -8.11 10.24 9.23
N MET A 573 -8.30 11.02 8.16
CA MET A 573 -8.74 10.44 6.89
C MET A 573 -7.73 9.40 6.42
N GLY A 574 -8.22 8.20 6.11
CA GLY A 574 -7.41 7.13 5.52
C GLY A 574 -6.74 7.58 4.23
N ALA A 575 -5.54 7.04 3.97
CA ALA A 575 -4.79 7.36 2.77
C ALA A 575 -5.53 6.89 1.51
N ARG A 576 -5.55 7.75 0.50
CA ARG A 576 -6.17 7.52 -0.81
C ARG A 576 -5.23 8.00 -1.90
N ILE A 577 -5.38 7.43 -3.08
CA ILE A 577 -4.62 7.80 -4.27
C ILE A 577 -5.59 8.47 -5.24
N HIS A 578 -5.26 9.68 -5.66
CA HIS A 578 -5.97 10.37 -6.73
C HIS A 578 -5.42 9.97 -8.10
N ASP A 579 -6.27 9.97 -9.12
CA ASP A 579 -5.91 9.72 -10.52
C ASP A 579 -5.23 10.94 -11.16
#